data_AF-A0A3M1N7T6-F1
#
_entry.id   AF-A0A3M1N7T6-F1
#
_cell.length_a   1.000
_cell.length_b   1.000
_cell.length_c   1.000
_cell.angle_alpha   90.00
_cell.angle_beta   90.00
_cell.angle_gamma   90.00
#
_symmetry.space_group_name_H-M   'P 1'
#
loop_
_entity.id
_entity.type
_entity.pdbx_description
1 polymer ?
#
loop_
_entity_poly.entity_id
_entity_poly.type
_entity_poly.pdbx_seq_one_letter_code
_entity_poly.pdbx_strand_id
1 'polypeptide(L)'
;MIRRVALVLLLTLCGLAGILLGGVIAAEAQPPAASLTYPDNQQVRILPDGAPHTAQSAARLRLAYADLEISNGARFALKRHHAWPINGWQIALELLEGQANGRAQPQGPYRLALLNSGGSIEILSDSTFVAYAIPNGDLLFGVIEGSARLLPNGAEAQILGAGQGVRLAADGRATRSEWAVLRATAYRLDGAPLALPLQLTDSQGLTFNFNTGQVIGVPAETYQLKVQALIPYIAEELRLTAEQPVALAFTFGEVVFRHLSQGVTTTISNEITLRLAGDESAWKIPLGEPLIAAPGRWAFFVQYANNPEQRLEATILTGRRTELTVR
;
A
#
# COMPACT_ATOMS: atom_id res chain seq x y z
N MET A 1 -16.52 -85.39 -4.72
CA MET A 1 -16.57 -84.32 -5.73
C MET A 1 -17.58 -83.25 -5.28
N ILE A 2 -17.05 -82.09 -4.89
CA ILE A 2 -17.57 -80.70 -5.01
C ILE A 2 -19.02 -80.36 -4.54
N ARG A 3 -19.07 -79.63 -3.39
CA ARG A 3 -19.85 -78.44 -2.96
C ARG A 3 -21.38 -78.40 -3.22
N ARG A 4 -22.25 -78.03 -2.28
CA ARG A 4 -22.25 -76.80 -1.46
C ARG A 4 -22.96 -76.99 -0.11
N VAL A 5 -22.36 -76.40 0.93
CA VAL A 5 -22.92 -76.17 2.26
C VAL A 5 -23.67 -74.84 2.24
N ALA A 6 -24.87 -74.79 2.83
CA ALA A 6 -25.56 -73.57 3.21
C ALA A 6 -25.98 -73.66 4.68
N LEU A 7 -25.59 -72.62 5.42
CA LEU A 7 -26.25 -72.02 6.58
C LEU A 7 -26.43 -72.86 7.85
N VAL A 8 -25.89 -72.36 8.97
CA VAL A 8 -26.64 -71.93 10.17
C VAL A 8 -25.67 -71.60 11.33
N LEU A 9 -25.92 -70.42 11.94
CA LEU A 9 -25.56 -69.92 13.28
C LEU A 9 -24.10 -70.01 13.77
N LEU A 10 -23.58 -68.88 14.26
CA LEU A 10 -23.28 -68.76 15.70
C LEU A 10 -23.12 -67.30 16.14
N LEU A 11 -23.96 -66.91 17.09
CA LEU A 11 -23.70 -65.80 18.02
C LEU A 11 -22.38 -66.06 18.75
N THR A 12 -21.52 -65.05 18.82
CA THR A 12 -20.61 -64.94 19.97
C THR A 12 -20.38 -63.48 20.33
N LEU A 13 -20.84 -63.13 21.53
CA LEU A 13 -20.39 -61.98 22.30
C LEU A 13 -18.86 -62.01 22.46
N CYS A 14 -18.23 -60.88 22.17
CA CYS A 14 -17.00 -60.32 22.77
C CYS A 14 -16.98 -58.89 22.19
N GLY A 15 -17.12 -57.80 22.94
CA GLY A 15 -16.40 -57.46 24.16
C GLY A 15 -15.64 -56.16 23.88
N LEU A 16 -15.88 -55.15 24.71
CA LEU A 16 -15.11 -53.91 24.84
C LEU A 16 -15.03 -52.96 23.62
N ALA A 17 -15.83 -51.90 23.66
CA ALA A 17 -15.34 -50.52 23.66
C ALA A 17 -16.55 -49.58 23.76
N GLY A 18 -16.87 -49.16 24.97
CA GLY A 18 -17.69 -47.96 25.17
C GLY A 18 -16.87 -46.76 24.67
N ILE A 19 -16.99 -46.45 23.38
CA ILE A 19 -16.51 -45.20 22.83
C ILE A 19 -17.41 -44.11 23.41
N LEU A 20 -16.92 -43.47 24.46
CA LEU A 20 -17.31 -42.13 24.85
C LEU A 20 -17.25 -41.25 23.60
N LEU A 21 -18.42 -40.98 23.01
CA LEU A 21 -18.65 -39.86 22.10
C LEU A 21 -18.53 -38.57 22.93
N GLY A 22 -17.31 -38.28 23.36
CA GLY A 22 -16.90 -36.93 23.75
C GLY A 22 -16.79 -36.13 22.46
N GLY A 23 -17.87 -35.44 22.10
CA GLY A 23 -17.83 -34.38 21.12
C GLY A 23 -16.84 -33.32 21.61
N VAL A 24 -15.59 -33.43 21.16
CA VAL A 24 -14.65 -32.31 21.20
C VAL A 24 -15.18 -31.32 20.17
N ILE A 25 -16.06 -30.43 20.62
CA ILE A 25 -16.24 -29.13 19.98
C ILE A 25 -14.85 -28.53 20.06
N ALA A 26 -14.08 -28.61 18.98
CA ALA A 26 -12.83 -27.89 18.88
C ALA A 26 -13.18 -26.44 19.15
N ALA A 27 -12.69 -25.91 20.28
CA ALA A 27 -12.84 -24.50 20.61
C ALA A 27 -12.37 -23.73 19.38
N GLU A 28 -13.29 -23.02 18.74
CA GLU A 28 -13.03 -22.27 17.53
C GLU A 28 -11.92 -21.28 17.88
N ALA A 29 -10.70 -21.53 17.40
CA ALA A 29 -9.57 -20.68 17.67
C ALA A 29 -9.97 -19.27 17.23
N GLN A 30 -10.04 -18.36 18.21
CA GLN A 30 -10.52 -17.02 17.98
C GLN A 30 -9.70 -16.43 16.83
N PRO A 31 -10.34 -15.96 15.74
CA PRO A 31 -9.61 -15.49 14.60
C PRO A 31 -8.70 -14.35 15.05
N PRO A 32 -7.44 -14.33 14.59
CA PRO A 32 -6.46 -13.37 15.05
C PRO A 32 -6.98 -11.94 14.86
N ALA A 33 -6.74 -11.09 15.86
CA ALA A 33 -7.23 -9.72 15.84
C ALA A 33 -6.66 -8.97 14.63
N ALA A 34 -7.53 -8.34 13.85
CA ALA A 34 -7.12 -7.36 12.85
C ALA A 34 -6.97 -5.98 13.51
N SER A 35 -5.82 -5.36 13.32
CA SER A 35 -5.54 -4.02 13.85
C SER A 35 -5.15 -3.08 12.72
N LEU A 36 -5.86 -1.98 12.61
CA LEU A 36 -5.51 -0.86 11.74
C LEU A 36 -4.73 0.16 12.55
N THR A 37 -3.55 0.57 12.08
CA THR A 37 -2.70 1.57 12.74
C THR A 37 -2.49 2.78 11.82
N TYR A 38 -2.79 3.97 12.32
CA TYR A 38 -2.63 5.24 11.63
C TYR A 38 -1.26 5.89 11.94
N PRO A 39 -0.82 6.90 11.17
CA PRO A 39 0.49 7.54 11.34
C PRO A 39 0.70 8.21 12.70
N ASP A 40 -0.38 8.63 13.35
CA ASP A 40 -0.40 9.19 14.71
C ASP A 40 -0.36 8.10 15.82
N ASN A 41 -0.12 6.85 15.43
CA ASN A 41 -0.19 5.65 16.27
C ASN A 41 -1.57 5.35 16.84
N GLN A 42 -2.64 5.97 16.32
CA GLN A 42 -4.00 5.55 16.65
C GLN A 42 -4.22 4.12 16.15
N GLN A 43 -4.68 3.24 17.03
CA GLN A 43 -5.02 1.86 16.69
C GLN A 43 -6.54 1.68 16.72
N VAL A 44 -7.08 1.13 15.64
CA VAL A 44 -8.49 0.77 15.51
C VAL A 44 -8.60 -0.73 15.28
N ARG A 45 -9.37 -1.39 16.14
CA ARG A 45 -9.70 -2.82 15.95
C ARG A 45 -10.80 -2.93 14.91
N ILE A 46 -10.55 -3.69 13.85
CA ILE A 46 -11.55 -3.96 12.81
C ILE A 46 -12.14 -5.34 13.09
N LEU A 47 -13.46 -5.41 13.22
CA LEU A 47 -14.17 -6.65 13.47
C LEU A 47 -14.53 -7.34 12.15
N PRO A 48 -14.35 -8.67 12.04
CA PRO A 48 -14.87 -9.44 10.91
C PRO A 48 -16.40 -9.31 10.79
N ASP A 49 -16.88 -9.26 9.55
CA ASP A 49 -18.29 -9.09 9.17
C ASP A 49 -18.94 -7.80 9.69
N GLY A 50 -18.12 -6.85 10.14
CA GLY A 50 -18.56 -5.51 10.47
C GLY A 50 -18.95 -4.67 9.25
N ALA A 51 -19.43 -3.46 9.50
CA ALA A 51 -19.63 -2.47 8.46
C ALA A 51 -18.30 -2.15 7.74
N PRO A 52 -18.34 -1.80 6.44
CA PRO A 52 -17.16 -1.32 5.74
C PRO A 52 -16.50 -0.15 6.47
N HIS A 53 -15.18 -0.16 6.48
CA HIS A 53 -14.33 0.89 7.04
C HIS A 53 -13.76 1.76 5.93
N THR A 54 -13.67 3.06 6.17
CA THR A 54 -12.98 4.02 5.28
C THR A 54 -11.71 4.50 5.97
N ALA A 55 -10.56 4.31 5.33
CA ALA A 55 -9.28 4.81 5.82
C ALA A 55 -9.23 6.35 5.74
N GLN A 56 -9.14 7.02 6.88
CA GLN A 56 -9.09 8.49 6.97
C GLN A 56 -7.73 9.09 6.56
N SER A 57 -6.69 8.26 6.57
CA SER A 57 -5.35 8.53 6.04
C SER A 57 -4.73 7.20 5.59
N ALA A 58 -3.54 7.24 4.99
CA ALA A 58 -2.77 6.02 4.77
C ALA A 58 -2.56 5.29 6.11
N ALA A 59 -2.80 3.99 6.15
CA ALA A 59 -2.82 3.21 7.38
C ALA A 59 -2.27 1.80 7.17
N ARG A 60 -1.72 1.20 8.21
CA ARG A 60 -1.24 -0.19 8.19
C ARG A 60 -2.28 -1.12 8.80
N LEU A 61 -2.85 -2.01 8.00
CA LEU A 61 -3.71 -3.09 8.44
C LEU A 61 -2.88 -4.35 8.68
N ARG A 62 -2.80 -4.78 9.93
CA ARG A 62 -2.15 -6.04 10.33
C ARG A 62 -3.19 -7.12 10.52
N LEU A 63 -2.95 -8.24 9.84
CA LEU A 63 -3.62 -9.53 10.00
C LEU A 63 -2.55 -10.55 10.43
N ALA A 64 -2.93 -11.69 11.02
CA ALA A 64 -1.94 -12.66 11.53
C ALA A 64 -0.87 -13.10 10.53
N TYR A 65 -1.22 -13.15 9.25
CA TYR A 65 -0.37 -13.64 8.17
C TYR A 65 -0.25 -12.61 7.05
N ALA A 66 -0.62 -11.35 7.28
CA ALA A 66 -0.48 -10.29 6.27
C ALA A 66 -0.29 -8.92 6.90
N ASP A 67 0.59 -8.14 6.27
CA ASP A 67 0.80 -6.73 6.53
C ASP A 67 0.40 -5.95 5.29
N LEU A 68 -0.61 -5.10 5.42
CA LEU A 68 -1.14 -4.31 4.31
C LEU A 68 -1.01 -2.83 4.62
N GLU A 69 -0.57 -2.05 3.64
CA GLU A 69 -0.70 -0.60 3.61
C GLU A 69 -1.94 -0.25 2.79
N ILE A 70 -2.91 0.34 3.48
CA ILE A 70 -4.18 0.79 2.92
C ILE A 70 -4.06 2.27 2.60
N SER A 71 -4.35 2.66 1.36
CA SER A 71 -4.25 4.06 0.95
C SER A 71 -5.30 4.94 1.65
N ASN A 72 -5.00 6.24 1.73
CA ASN A 72 -6.00 7.23 2.16
C ASN A 72 -7.27 7.13 1.30
N GLY A 73 -8.44 7.19 1.93
CA GLY A 73 -9.74 7.12 1.29
C GLY A 73 -10.18 5.70 0.87
N ALA A 74 -9.30 4.70 0.98
CA ALA A 74 -9.67 3.34 0.62
C ALA A 74 -10.77 2.81 1.54
N ARG A 75 -11.72 2.08 0.94
CA ARG A 75 -12.86 1.47 1.62
C ARG A 75 -12.74 -0.03 1.57
N PHE A 76 -12.84 -0.68 2.72
CA PHE A 76 -12.66 -2.12 2.82
C PHE A 76 -13.53 -2.71 3.94
N ALA A 77 -13.80 -4.01 3.86
CA ALA A 77 -14.44 -4.77 4.92
C ALA A 77 -13.63 -6.03 5.20
N LEU A 78 -13.57 -6.43 6.46
CA LEU A 78 -13.09 -7.77 6.82
C LEU A 78 -14.28 -8.72 6.79
N LYS A 79 -14.14 -9.82 6.07
CA LYS A 79 -15.16 -10.86 5.98
C LYS A 79 -14.64 -12.15 6.60
N ARG A 80 -15.51 -12.88 7.28
CA ARG A 80 -15.22 -14.29 7.58
C ARG A 80 -15.50 -15.08 6.31
N HIS A 81 -14.49 -15.75 5.84
CA HIS A 81 -14.57 -16.62 4.68
C HIS A 81 -14.38 -18.07 5.11
N HIS A 82 -15.22 -18.99 4.63
CA HIS A 82 -15.05 -20.40 4.92
C HIS A 82 -13.84 -20.93 4.14
N ALA A 83 -12.80 -21.38 4.83
CA ALA A 83 -11.52 -21.69 4.22
C ALA A 83 -11.50 -23.12 3.67
N TRP A 84 -12.18 -23.42 2.55
CA TRP A 84 -12.08 -24.77 1.95
C TRP A 84 -10.67 -24.99 1.36
N PRO A 85 -9.95 -26.11 1.64
CA PRO A 85 -10.40 -27.41 2.16
C PRO A 85 -10.29 -27.61 3.69
N ILE A 86 -10.07 -26.55 4.45
CA ILE A 86 -9.88 -26.61 5.90
C ILE A 86 -11.23 -26.41 6.58
N ASN A 87 -11.52 -27.25 7.58
CA ASN A 87 -12.69 -27.04 8.44
C ASN A 87 -12.42 -25.83 9.36
N GLY A 88 -12.66 -24.61 8.87
CA GLY A 88 -12.46 -23.38 9.64
C GLY A 88 -12.73 -22.09 8.86
N TRP A 89 -12.86 -20.98 9.60
CA TRP A 89 -13.05 -19.64 9.06
C TRP A 89 -11.71 -18.90 8.99
N GLN A 90 -11.46 -18.21 7.88
CA GLN A 90 -10.32 -17.30 7.68
C GLN A 90 -10.82 -15.84 7.56
N ILE A 91 -9.95 -14.88 7.85
CA ILE A 91 -10.23 -13.47 7.60
C ILE A 91 -9.83 -13.16 6.16
N ALA A 92 -10.80 -12.69 5.39
CA ALA A 92 -10.62 -12.17 4.05
C ALA A 92 -10.81 -10.65 4.04
N LEU A 93 -10.15 -9.98 3.11
CA LEU A 93 -10.31 -8.55 2.88
C LEU A 93 -11.15 -8.35 1.63
N GLU A 94 -12.31 -7.73 1.78
CA GLU A 94 -13.07 -7.19 0.66
C GLU A 94 -12.65 -5.73 0.45
N LEU A 95 -11.92 -5.47 -0.64
CA LEU A 95 -11.53 -4.11 -1.01
C LEU A 95 -12.62 -3.54 -1.91
N LEU A 96 -13.35 -2.55 -1.41
CA LEU A 96 -14.50 -1.96 -2.10
C LEU A 96 -14.08 -0.78 -2.98
N GLU A 97 -13.06 -0.04 -2.55
CA GLU A 97 -12.54 1.13 -3.26
C GLU A 97 -11.12 1.44 -2.80
N GLY A 98 -10.27 1.90 -3.72
CA GLY A 98 -8.92 2.38 -3.41
C GLY A 98 -7.88 1.27 -3.45
N GLN A 99 -6.71 1.53 -2.85
CA GLN A 99 -5.51 0.71 -2.99
C GLN A 99 -5.12 0.01 -1.68
N ALA A 100 -4.64 -1.22 -1.81
CA ALA A 100 -3.94 -1.95 -0.76
C ALA A 100 -2.64 -2.55 -1.31
N ASN A 101 -1.51 -2.15 -0.73
CA ASN A 101 -0.21 -2.77 -0.99
C ASN A 101 0.07 -3.76 0.12
N GLY A 102 0.52 -4.97 -0.18
CA GLY A 102 0.58 -6.01 0.82
C GLY A 102 1.77 -6.92 0.72
N ARG A 103 2.20 -7.42 1.88
CA ARG A 103 2.94 -8.67 1.99
C ARG A 103 2.11 -9.64 2.78
N ALA A 104 1.92 -10.84 2.24
CA ALA A 104 1.26 -11.92 2.95
C ALA A 104 2.18 -13.12 3.03
N GLN A 105 2.21 -13.74 4.21
CA GLN A 105 3.01 -14.92 4.54
C GLN A 105 2.06 -16.00 5.06
N PRO A 106 1.41 -16.76 4.15
CA PRO A 106 0.50 -17.84 4.53
C PRO A 106 1.16 -18.81 5.50
N GLN A 107 0.42 -19.24 6.53
CA GLN A 107 0.88 -20.20 7.52
C GLN A 107 0.02 -21.46 7.42
N GLY A 108 0.51 -22.41 6.62
CA GLY A 108 -0.20 -23.64 6.30
C GLY A 108 -1.57 -23.33 5.65
N PRO A 109 -2.68 -23.68 6.31
CA PRO A 109 -4.02 -23.46 5.77
C PRO A 109 -4.51 -22.01 5.80
N TYR A 110 -3.91 -21.16 6.64
CA TYR A 110 -4.35 -19.78 6.84
C TYR A 110 -3.66 -18.87 5.84
N ARG A 111 -4.46 -18.26 4.96
CA ARG A 111 -3.98 -17.37 3.90
C ARG A 111 -4.87 -16.16 3.72
N LEU A 112 -4.29 -15.11 3.14
CA LEU A 112 -5.06 -13.92 2.76
C LEU A 112 -5.87 -14.21 1.51
N ALA A 113 -7.16 -13.90 1.57
CA ALA A 113 -8.02 -13.82 0.40
C ALA A 113 -8.47 -12.37 0.22
N LEU A 114 -8.37 -11.86 -1.00
CA LEU A 114 -8.98 -10.63 -1.45
C LEU A 114 -10.29 -10.96 -2.15
N LEU A 115 -11.37 -10.29 -1.79
CA LEU A 115 -12.71 -10.55 -2.32
C LEU A 115 -13.20 -9.37 -3.16
N ASN A 116 -13.90 -9.69 -4.26
CA ASN A 116 -14.83 -8.77 -4.90
C ASN A 116 -16.10 -9.55 -5.35
N SER A 117 -17.07 -8.86 -5.94
CA SER A 117 -18.31 -9.50 -6.40
C SER A 117 -18.11 -10.53 -7.53
N GLY A 118 -17.04 -10.39 -8.31
CA GLY A 118 -16.68 -11.27 -9.41
C GLY A 118 -15.87 -12.50 -9.00
N GLY A 119 -15.39 -12.60 -7.76
CA GLY A 119 -14.64 -13.76 -7.29
C GLY A 119 -13.65 -13.44 -6.18
N SER A 120 -12.58 -14.22 -6.10
CA SER A 120 -11.55 -14.05 -5.06
C SER A 120 -10.13 -14.27 -5.58
N ILE A 121 -9.18 -13.70 -4.86
CA ILE A 121 -7.74 -13.90 -5.09
C ILE A 121 -7.13 -14.35 -3.77
N GLU A 122 -6.56 -15.56 -3.76
CA GLU A 122 -5.92 -16.15 -2.59
C GLU A 122 -4.41 -16.10 -2.73
N ILE A 123 -3.72 -15.61 -1.70
CA ILE A 123 -2.26 -15.61 -1.68
C ILE A 123 -1.75 -16.99 -1.25
N LEU A 124 -0.96 -17.65 -2.09
CA LEU A 124 -0.57 -19.06 -1.88
C LEU A 124 0.75 -19.24 -1.15
N SER A 125 1.65 -18.26 -1.22
CA SER A 125 3.02 -18.30 -0.72
C SER A 125 3.38 -16.98 -0.05
N ASP A 126 4.59 -16.85 0.52
CA ASP A 126 5.14 -15.51 0.82
C ASP A 126 5.14 -14.70 -0.47
N SER A 127 4.32 -13.66 -0.49
CA SER A 127 4.07 -12.86 -1.69
C SER A 127 3.94 -11.38 -1.34
N THR A 128 4.54 -10.56 -2.19
CA THR A 128 4.35 -9.11 -2.22
C THR A 128 3.43 -8.77 -3.38
N PHE A 129 2.39 -7.96 -3.14
CA PHE A 129 1.35 -7.69 -4.13
C PHE A 129 0.77 -6.28 -4.01
N VAL A 130 0.05 -5.87 -5.06
CA VAL A 130 -0.79 -4.67 -5.06
C VAL A 130 -2.21 -5.06 -5.46
N ALA A 131 -3.18 -4.51 -4.77
CA ALA A 131 -4.60 -4.62 -5.08
C ALA A 131 -5.20 -3.21 -5.20
N TYR A 132 -6.04 -3.00 -6.20
CA TYR A 132 -6.73 -1.74 -6.41
C TYR A 132 -8.19 -2.00 -6.81
N ALA A 133 -9.13 -1.59 -5.98
CA ALA A 133 -10.55 -1.67 -6.29
C ALA A 133 -11.01 -0.35 -6.92
N ILE A 134 -11.56 -0.46 -8.14
CA ILE A 134 -12.12 0.65 -8.89
C ILE A 134 -13.59 0.83 -8.44
N PRO A 135 -14.15 2.06 -8.36
CA PRO A 135 -15.54 2.29 -7.95
C PRO A 135 -16.60 1.54 -8.75
N ASN A 136 -16.27 1.03 -9.94
CA ASN A 136 -17.15 0.21 -10.75
C ASN A 136 -17.24 -1.27 -10.28
N GLY A 137 -16.53 -1.64 -9.22
CA GLY A 137 -16.49 -2.99 -8.64
C GLY A 137 -15.38 -3.89 -9.19
N ASP A 138 -14.59 -3.41 -10.15
CA ASP A 138 -13.46 -4.17 -10.66
C ASP A 138 -12.30 -4.17 -9.67
N LEU A 139 -11.64 -5.31 -9.55
CA LEU A 139 -10.42 -5.47 -8.78
C LEU A 139 -9.24 -5.64 -9.73
N LEU A 140 -8.31 -4.70 -9.71
CA LEU A 140 -6.97 -4.87 -10.27
C LEU A 140 -6.08 -5.51 -9.23
N PHE A 141 -5.31 -6.52 -9.63
CA PHE A 141 -4.39 -7.21 -8.73
C PHE A 141 -3.12 -7.59 -9.47
N GLY A 142 -1.98 -7.33 -8.86
CA GLY A 142 -0.67 -7.69 -9.40
C GLY A 142 0.22 -8.34 -8.35
N VAL A 143 0.95 -9.37 -8.76
CA VAL A 143 1.95 -10.06 -7.94
C VAL A 143 3.32 -9.49 -8.25
N ILE A 144 3.99 -8.92 -7.26
CA ILE A 144 5.38 -8.43 -7.38
C ILE A 144 6.34 -9.60 -7.14
N GLU A 145 6.12 -10.34 -6.05
CA GLU A 145 6.90 -11.51 -5.66
C GLU A 145 5.96 -12.63 -5.21
N GLY A 146 6.39 -13.88 -5.39
CA GLY A 146 5.62 -15.05 -4.98
C GLY A 146 4.53 -15.43 -5.98
N SER A 147 3.38 -15.85 -5.46
CA SER A 147 2.25 -16.33 -6.26
C SER A 147 0.89 -16.10 -5.59
N ALA A 148 -0.14 -16.05 -6.42
CA ALA A 148 -1.53 -15.99 -6.01
C ALA A 148 -2.40 -16.89 -6.89
N ARG A 149 -3.55 -17.30 -6.36
CA ARG A 149 -4.58 -18.04 -7.06
C ARG A 149 -5.80 -17.17 -7.26
N LEU A 150 -6.10 -16.88 -8.52
CA LEU A 150 -7.33 -16.26 -8.94
C LEU A 150 -8.45 -17.31 -9.05
N LEU A 151 -9.60 -16.99 -8.47
CA LEU A 151 -10.81 -17.80 -8.47
C LEU A 151 -11.98 -16.93 -8.96
N PRO A 152 -12.16 -16.76 -10.28
CA PRO A 152 -13.28 -16.01 -10.83
C PRO A 152 -14.58 -16.82 -10.70
N ASN A 153 -15.70 -16.14 -10.47
CA ASN A 153 -17.00 -16.78 -10.39
C ASN A 153 -17.37 -17.41 -11.74
N GLY A 154 -17.71 -18.70 -11.72
CA GLY A 154 -18.13 -19.43 -12.93
C GLY A 154 -17.01 -19.77 -13.91
N ALA A 155 -15.74 -19.61 -13.53
CA ALA A 155 -14.59 -19.96 -14.35
C ALA A 155 -13.59 -20.84 -13.59
N GLU A 156 -12.63 -21.41 -14.32
CA GLU A 156 -11.56 -22.21 -13.72
C GLU A 156 -10.57 -21.36 -12.93
N ALA A 157 -10.01 -21.97 -11.89
CA ALA A 157 -8.96 -21.38 -11.07
C ALA A 157 -7.69 -21.16 -11.88
N GLN A 158 -6.98 -20.08 -11.57
CA GLN A 158 -5.85 -19.60 -12.33
C GLN A 158 -4.70 -19.20 -11.41
N ILE A 159 -3.47 -19.56 -11.75
CA ILE A 159 -2.29 -19.13 -11.00
C ILE A 159 -1.70 -17.86 -11.62
N LEU A 160 -1.37 -16.90 -10.77
CA LEU A 160 -0.62 -15.68 -11.06
C LEU A 160 0.73 -15.78 -10.37
N GLY A 161 1.82 -15.69 -11.14
CA GLY A 161 3.18 -15.60 -10.61
C GLY A 161 3.69 -14.16 -10.56
N ALA A 162 4.92 -13.97 -10.08
CA ALA A 162 5.60 -12.67 -10.08
C ALA A 162 5.58 -12.00 -11.47
N GLY A 163 5.34 -10.69 -11.50
CA GLY A 163 5.21 -9.87 -12.72
C GLY A 163 3.87 -10.04 -13.44
N GLN A 164 2.98 -10.90 -12.96
CA GLN A 164 1.65 -11.09 -13.53
C GLN A 164 0.60 -10.35 -12.71
N GLY A 165 -0.42 -9.87 -13.40
CA GLY A 165 -1.62 -9.39 -12.76
C GLY A 165 -2.89 -9.65 -13.56
N VAL A 166 -3.98 -9.16 -13.03
CA VAL A 166 -5.32 -9.39 -13.54
C VAL A 166 -6.23 -8.21 -13.22
N ARG A 167 -7.15 -7.93 -14.14
CA ARG A 167 -8.40 -7.22 -13.85
C ARG A 167 -9.50 -8.26 -13.67
N LEU A 168 -10.00 -8.41 -12.45
CA LEU A 168 -11.17 -9.21 -12.13
C LEU A 168 -12.40 -8.28 -12.12
N ALA A 169 -13.20 -8.36 -13.17
CA ALA A 169 -14.41 -7.57 -13.28
C ALA A 169 -15.48 -8.00 -12.27
N ALA A 170 -16.38 -7.09 -11.92
CA ALA A 170 -17.46 -7.35 -10.97
C ALA A 170 -18.40 -8.51 -11.40
N ASP A 171 -18.45 -8.83 -12.70
CA ASP A 171 -19.22 -9.92 -13.30
C ASP A 171 -18.48 -11.28 -13.34
N GLY A 172 -17.24 -11.32 -12.85
CA GLY A 172 -16.40 -12.52 -12.81
C GLY A 172 -15.52 -12.74 -14.04
N ARG A 173 -15.60 -11.89 -15.07
CA ARG A 173 -14.62 -11.93 -16.16
C ARG A 173 -13.24 -11.53 -15.65
N ALA A 174 -12.23 -12.30 -16.03
CA ALA A 174 -10.84 -12.03 -15.67
C ALA A 174 -10.01 -11.74 -16.92
N THR A 175 -9.30 -10.61 -16.93
CA THR A 175 -8.36 -10.24 -18.00
C THR A 175 -6.96 -10.14 -17.42
N ARG A 176 -6.06 -11.04 -17.85
CA ARG A 176 -4.65 -11.00 -17.43
C ARG A 176 -3.92 -9.85 -18.11
N SER A 177 -2.96 -9.27 -17.40
CA SER A 177 -2.02 -8.30 -17.93
C SER A 177 -0.64 -8.50 -17.33
N GLU A 178 0.39 -8.02 -18.02
CA GLU A 178 1.72 -7.93 -17.46
C GLU A 178 1.84 -6.69 -16.56
N TRP A 179 2.62 -6.83 -15.49
CA TRP A 179 2.81 -5.79 -14.49
C TRP A 179 4.28 -5.45 -14.36
N ALA A 180 4.57 -4.15 -14.42
CA ALA A 180 5.89 -3.62 -14.16
C ALA A 180 6.10 -3.45 -12.65
N VAL A 181 7.32 -3.70 -12.20
CA VAL A 181 7.74 -3.46 -10.81
C VAL A 181 8.52 -2.16 -10.76
N LEU A 182 8.13 -1.24 -9.89
CA LEU A 182 8.78 0.05 -9.71
C LEU A 182 9.24 0.21 -8.26
N ARG A 183 10.47 0.72 -8.09
CA ARG A 183 10.95 1.28 -6.84
C ARG A 183 11.49 2.68 -7.08
N ALA A 184 10.90 3.67 -6.42
CA ALA A 184 11.32 5.06 -6.50
C ALA A 184 11.98 5.46 -5.18
N THR A 185 13.17 6.04 -5.22
CA THR A 185 13.91 6.47 -4.01
C THR A 185 14.32 7.93 -4.13
N ALA A 186 14.07 8.67 -3.05
CA ALA A 186 14.44 10.07 -2.93
C ALA A 186 15.59 10.22 -1.94
N TYR A 187 16.53 11.10 -2.23
CA TYR A 187 17.64 11.42 -1.33
C TYR A 187 17.75 12.92 -1.08
N ARG A 188 18.18 13.25 0.14
CA ARG A 188 18.76 14.53 0.51
C ARG A 188 20.11 14.73 -0.16
N LEU A 189 20.64 15.95 -0.06
CA LEU A 189 21.97 16.30 -0.55
C LEU A 189 23.09 15.45 0.08
N ASP A 190 22.96 15.13 1.37
CA ASP A 190 23.91 14.31 2.13
C ASP A 190 23.75 12.79 1.89
N GLY A 191 22.83 12.40 1.00
CA GLY A 191 22.52 11.00 0.70
C GLY A 191 21.54 10.34 1.68
N ALA A 192 21.01 11.06 2.67
CA ALA A 192 19.99 10.51 3.56
C ALA A 192 18.67 10.27 2.77
N PRO A 193 18.00 9.11 2.97
CA PRO A 193 16.76 8.82 2.27
C PRO A 193 15.63 9.74 2.74
N LEU A 194 14.79 10.16 1.79
CA LEU A 194 13.58 10.93 2.06
C LEU A 194 12.36 10.04 1.88
N ALA A 195 11.43 10.12 2.83
CA ALA A 195 10.10 9.53 2.74
C ALA A 195 9.14 10.58 2.15
N LEU A 196 8.75 10.41 0.89
CA LEU A 196 7.87 11.33 0.17
C LEU A 196 6.72 10.54 -0.47
N PRO A 197 5.48 11.07 -0.42
CA PRO A 197 4.35 10.51 -1.13
C PRO A 197 4.49 10.73 -2.63
N LEU A 198 4.31 9.66 -3.38
CA LEU A 198 4.38 9.56 -4.83
C LEU A 198 3.05 9.11 -5.41
N GLN A 199 2.82 9.51 -6.65
CA GLN A 199 1.63 9.19 -7.41
C GLN A 199 2.02 8.86 -8.85
N LEU A 200 1.62 7.68 -9.33
CA LEU A 200 1.63 7.35 -10.75
C LEU A 200 0.21 7.51 -11.31
N THR A 201 0.08 8.18 -12.45
CA THR A 201 -1.18 8.29 -13.18
C THR A 201 -1.00 7.82 -14.62
N ASP A 202 -1.84 6.90 -15.07
CA ASP A 202 -1.82 6.42 -16.47
C ASP A 202 -2.56 7.38 -17.42
N SER A 203 -2.57 7.04 -18.70
CA SER A 203 -3.28 7.80 -19.73
C SER A 203 -4.81 7.83 -19.57
N GLN A 204 -5.38 6.90 -18.80
CA GLN A 204 -6.81 6.79 -18.53
C GLN A 204 -7.22 7.48 -17.21
N GLY A 205 -6.25 8.07 -16.49
CA GLY A 205 -6.46 8.74 -15.20
C GLY A 205 -6.46 7.80 -13.99
N LEU A 206 -6.19 6.50 -14.18
CA LEU A 206 -6.03 5.58 -13.06
C LEU A 206 -4.77 5.95 -12.28
N THR A 207 -4.91 6.00 -10.96
CA THR A 207 -3.90 6.57 -10.09
C THR A 207 -3.47 5.58 -9.01
N PHE A 208 -2.16 5.37 -8.91
CA PHE A 208 -1.52 4.52 -7.91
C PHE A 208 -0.68 5.38 -6.97
N ASN A 209 -0.96 5.28 -5.66
CA ASN A 209 -0.26 6.06 -4.64
C ASN A 209 0.69 5.16 -3.84
N PHE A 210 1.87 5.66 -3.54
CA PHE A 210 2.92 4.93 -2.81
C PHE A 210 3.95 5.90 -2.25
N ASN A 211 4.84 5.45 -1.39
CA ASN A 211 5.93 6.26 -0.87
C ASN A 211 7.27 5.90 -1.50
N THR A 212 8.21 6.84 -1.47
CA THR A 212 9.60 6.54 -1.77
C THR A 212 10.14 5.41 -0.90
N GLY A 213 11.02 4.59 -1.47
CA GLY A 213 11.59 3.40 -0.85
C GLY A 213 10.71 2.16 -0.94
N GLN A 214 9.39 2.32 -1.20
CA GLN A 214 8.47 1.20 -1.39
C GLN A 214 8.62 0.58 -2.79
N VAL A 215 8.44 -0.73 -2.86
CA VAL A 215 8.33 -1.48 -4.11
C VAL A 215 6.85 -1.63 -4.41
N ILE A 216 6.44 -1.25 -5.62
CA ILE A 216 5.07 -1.41 -6.08
C ILE A 216 5.02 -2.12 -7.43
N GLY A 217 3.87 -2.72 -7.73
CA GLY A 217 3.52 -3.23 -9.04
C GLY A 217 2.43 -2.36 -9.66
N VAL A 218 2.54 -2.10 -10.95
CA VAL A 218 1.49 -1.44 -11.76
C VAL A 218 1.38 -2.12 -13.12
N PRO A 219 0.27 -2.00 -13.85
CA PRO A 219 0.20 -2.46 -15.24
C PRO A 219 1.36 -1.93 -16.09
N ALA A 220 1.86 -2.74 -17.02
CA ALA A 220 2.96 -2.34 -17.90
C ALA A 220 2.48 -1.34 -18.97
N GLU A 221 2.59 -0.04 -18.67
CA GLU A 221 2.12 1.06 -19.52
C GLU A 221 3.00 2.32 -19.38
N THR A 222 2.52 3.45 -19.88
CA THR A 222 3.17 4.77 -19.72
C THR A 222 2.44 5.59 -18.68
N TYR A 223 3.20 6.18 -17.77
CA TYR A 223 2.69 6.92 -16.62
C TYR A 223 3.29 8.32 -16.52
N GLN A 224 2.57 9.20 -15.81
CA GLN A 224 3.13 10.39 -15.20
C GLN A 224 3.43 10.09 -13.73
N LEU A 225 4.65 10.38 -13.27
CA LEU A 225 5.04 10.27 -11.85
C LEU A 225 5.08 11.65 -11.21
N LYS A 226 4.27 11.85 -10.17
CA LYS A 226 4.19 13.09 -9.39
C LYS A 226 4.68 12.87 -7.95
N VAL A 227 5.46 13.81 -7.43
CA VAL A 227 5.78 13.90 -6.00
C VAL A 227 4.73 14.80 -5.35
N GLN A 228 3.87 14.25 -4.50
CA GLN A 228 2.71 14.98 -3.97
C GLN A 228 3.10 16.10 -2.98
N ALA A 229 4.22 15.94 -2.27
CA ALA A 229 4.65 16.87 -1.22
C ALA A 229 5.47 18.08 -1.72
N LEU A 230 5.86 18.12 -3.00
CA LEU A 230 6.64 19.20 -3.59
C LEU A 230 5.83 19.85 -4.72
N ILE A 231 5.85 21.19 -4.82
CA ILE A 231 5.30 21.94 -5.98
C ILE A 231 5.72 21.22 -7.26
N PRO A 232 4.79 20.94 -8.20
CA PRO A 232 4.65 19.63 -8.82
C PRO A 232 5.90 19.26 -9.61
N TYR A 233 6.77 18.47 -8.98
CA TYR A 233 7.73 17.67 -9.73
C TYR A 233 6.94 16.58 -10.44
N ILE A 234 6.88 16.68 -11.77
CA ILE A 234 6.23 15.71 -12.65
C ILE A 234 7.31 15.16 -13.58
N ALA A 235 7.54 13.86 -13.52
CA ALA A 235 8.23 13.14 -14.57
C ALA A 235 7.17 12.59 -15.54
N GLU A 236 7.18 13.09 -16.76
CA GLU A 236 6.26 12.68 -17.83
C GLU A 236 6.82 11.50 -18.61
N GLU A 237 5.94 10.75 -19.28
CA GLU A 237 6.28 9.65 -20.18
C GLU A 237 7.14 8.53 -19.56
N LEU A 238 6.96 8.24 -18.27
CA LEU A 238 7.62 7.11 -17.63
C LEU A 238 7.05 5.80 -18.18
N ARG A 239 7.81 5.16 -19.08
CA ARG A 239 7.46 3.85 -19.65
C ARG A 239 7.89 2.75 -18.68
N LEU A 240 6.93 1.95 -18.24
CA LEU A 240 7.16 0.83 -17.34
C LEU A 240 6.86 -0.48 -18.09
N THR A 241 7.81 -1.41 -18.07
CA THR A 241 7.67 -2.73 -18.72
C THR A 241 7.79 -3.84 -17.67
N ALA A 242 7.22 -5.01 -17.97
CA ALA A 242 7.29 -6.16 -17.06
C ALA A 242 8.62 -6.92 -17.14
N GLU A 243 9.45 -6.65 -18.14
CA GLU A 243 10.71 -7.37 -18.37
C GLU A 243 11.74 -7.12 -17.27
N GLN A 244 11.80 -5.90 -16.72
CA GLN A 244 12.79 -5.53 -15.72
C GLN A 244 12.20 -4.60 -14.66
N PRO A 245 12.51 -4.83 -13.36
CA PRO A 245 12.21 -3.87 -12.32
C PRO A 245 12.83 -2.51 -12.61
N VAL A 246 12.02 -1.47 -12.56
CA VAL A 246 12.45 -0.09 -12.76
C VAL A 246 12.87 0.49 -11.40
N ALA A 247 14.09 0.98 -11.32
CA ALA A 247 14.60 1.69 -10.16
C ALA A 247 14.79 3.17 -10.53
N LEU A 248 13.99 4.04 -9.93
CA LEU A 248 14.13 5.49 -10.07
C LEU A 248 14.81 6.05 -8.82
N ALA A 249 15.89 6.79 -9.02
CA ALA A 249 16.57 7.52 -7.97
C ALA A 249 16.57 9.01 -8.31
N PHE A 250 16.19 9.84 -7.36
CA PHE A 250 16.20 11.29 -7.53
C PHE A 250 16.75 11.98 -6.28
N THR A 251 17.51 13.03 -6.52
CA THR A 251 18.10 13.89 -5.48
C THR A 251 17.52 15.28 -5.65
N PHE A 252 16.90 15.82 -4.61
CA PHE A 252 16.33 17.17 -4.67
C PHE A 252 17.39 18.24 -4.40
N GLY A 253 17.04 19.50 -4.68
CA GLY A 253 17.81 20.63 -4.18
C GLY A 253 17.41 20.95 -2.73
N GLU A 254 18.28 21.68 -2.03
CA GLU A 254 17.97 22.24 -0.72
C GLU A 254 18.03 23.76 -0.76
N VAL A 255 17.11 24.43 -0.06
CA VAL A 255 17.13 25.88 0.17
C VAL A 255 17.38 26.14 1.63
N VAL A 256 18.38 26.97 1.93
CA VAL A 256 18.67 27.41 3.30
C VAL A 256 18.49 28.92 3.37
N PHE A 257 17.61 29.37 4.25
CA PHE A 257 17.45 30.79 4.53
C PHE A 257 18.42 31.22 5.64
N ARG A 258 19.21 32.26 5.39
CA ARG A 258 20.12 32.86 6.38
C ARG A 258 19.74 34.30 6.62
N HIS A 259 19.95 34.77 7.84
CA HIS A 259 19.80 36.18 8.19
C HIS A 259 21.19 36.81 8.32
N LEU A 260 21.39 37.97 7.70
CA LEU A 260 22.59 38.79 7.93
C LEU A 260 22.40 39.61 9.21
N SER A 261 22.95 39.14 10.34
CA SER A 261 23.03 39.96 11.54
C SER A 261 24.03 41.10 11.31
N GLN A 262 23.53 42.33 11.14
CA GLN A 262 24.37 43.53 11.22
C GLN A 262 24.48 43.97 12.68
N GLY A 263 25.38 43.34 13.43
CA GLY A 263 26.04 43.93 14.62
C GLY A 263 25.20 44.42 15.80
N VAL A 264 23.87 44.28 15.81
CA VAL A 264 23.01 44.74 16.90
C VAL A 264 22.33 43.55 17.57
N THR A 265 22.46 43.48 18.90
CA THR A 265 21.86 42.51 19.81
C THR A 265 20.34 42.71 19.94
N THR A 266 19.60 42.65 18.83
CA THR A 266 18.16 42.43 18.86
C THR A 266 17.89 40.93 18.91
N THR A 267 16.82 40.53 19.58
CA THR A 267 16.35 39.14 19.64
C THR A 267 16.12 38.63 18.22
N ILE A 268 17.10 37.87 17.71
CA ILE A 268 17.04 37.25 16.38
C ILE A 268 15.93 36.20 16.47
N SER A 269 14.84 36.39 15.72
CA SER A 269 13.86 35.32 15.53
C SER A 269 14.59 34.14 14.92
N ASN A 270 14.39 32.94 15.45
CA ASN A 270 14.93 31.74 14.83
C ASN A 270 14.03 31.22 13.69
N GLU A 271 12.95 31.92 13.37
CA GLU A 271 11.96 31.53 12.36
C GLU A 271 11.73 32.65 11.33
N ILE A 272 11.41 32.23 10.11
CA ILE A 272 10.82 33.07 9.06
C ILE A 272 9.42 32.56 8.74
N THR A 273 8.55 33.46 8.29
CA THR A 273 7.30 33.10 7.64
C THR A 273 7.56 33.05 6.14
N LEU A 274 7.34 31.89 5.53
CA LEU A 274 7.53 31.62 4.12
C LEU A 274 6.18 31.46 3.43
N ARG A 275 6.04 32.05 2.26
CA ARG A 275 4.97 31.81 1.30
C ARG A 275 5.58 31.60 -0.08
N LEU A 276 4.96 30.73 -0.89
CA LEU A 276 5.43 30.42 -2.24
C LEU A 276 4.61 31.20 -3.26
N ALA A 277 5.22 31.62 -4.36
CA ALA A 277 4.48 32.32 -5.41
C ALA A 277 3.35 31.44 -5.97
N GLY A 278 2.11 31.93 -5.91
CA GLY A 278 0.93 31.18 -6.34
C GLY A 278 0.32 30.27 -5.26
N ASP A 279 0.86 30.28 -4.03
CA ASP A 279 0.25 29.63 -2.87
C ASP A 279 -0.19 30.70 -1.86
N GLU A 280 -1.39 30.56 -1.32
CA GLU A 280 -1.92 31.44 -0.27
C GLU A 280 -1.46 31.04 1.13
N SER A 281 -0.93 29.82 1.27
CA SER A 281 -0.47 29.26 2.53
C SER A 281 0.83 29.92 2.99
N ALA A 282 0.91 30.23 4.29
CA ALA A 282 2.12 30.72 4.94
C ALA A 282 2.61 29.69 5.96
N TRP A 283 3.89 29.37 5.91
CA TRP A 283 4.55 28.41 6.79
C TRP A 283 5.59 29.09 7.66
N LYS A 284 5.61 28.77 8.95
CA LYS A 284 6.74 29.13 9.81
C LYS A 284 7.82 28.07 9.68
N ILE A 285 9.02 28.49 9.31
CA ILE A 285 10.16 27.59 9.12
C ILE A 285 11.37 28.11 9.90
N PRO A 286 12.17 27.22 10.49
CA PRO A 286 13.39 27.63 11.17
C PRO A 286 14.40 28.23 10.18
N LEU A 287 15.07 29.30 10.61
CA LEU A 287 16.18 29.90 9.90
C LEU A 287 17.40 28.97 9.97
N GLY A 288 18.12 28.81 8.86
CA GLY A 288 19.31 27.96 8.77
C GLY A 288 19.03 26.48 8.52
N GLU A 289 17.77 26.03 8.68
CA GLU A 289 17.38 24.66 8.36
C GLU A 289 17.16 24.49 6.84
N PRO A 290 17.75 23.45 6.22
CA PRO A 290 17.54 23.14 4.81
C PRO A 290 16.12 22.64 4.53
N LEU A 291 15.44 23.33 3.62
CA LEU A 291 14.18 22.90 3.03
C LEU A 291 14.41 22.19 1.70
N ILE A 292 13.71 21.08 1.50
CA ILE A 292 13.76 20.33 0.24
C ILE A 292 12.94 21.08 -0.81
N ALA A 293 13.52 21.28 -2.00
CA ALA A 293 12.83 21.92 -3.12
C ALA A 293 13.07 21.14 -4.42
N ALA A 294 12.03 21.09 -5.26
CA ALA A 294 12.16 20.55 -6.61
C ALA A 294 13.14 21.41 -7.45
N PRO A 295 13.95 20.81 -8.33
CA PRO A 295 14.77 21.59 -9.26
C PRO A 295 13.91 22.53 -10.12
N GLY A 296 14.38 23.76 -10.36
CA GLY A 296 13.64 24.75 -11.15
C GLY A 296 13.82 26.18 -10.65
N ARG A 297 13.03 27.10 -11.21
CA ARG A 297 12.99 28.50 -10.76
C ARG A 297 11.92 28.67 -9.70
N TRP A 298 12.29 29.33 -8.61
CA TRP A 298 11.43 29.55 -7.46
C TRP A 298 11.38 31.03 -7.09
N ALA A 299 10.21 31.45 -6.62
CA ALA A 299 10.00 32.75 -6.00
C ALA A 299 9.41 32.52 -4.60
N PHE A 300 10.16 32.93 -3.60
CA PHE A 300 9.83 32.84 -2.18
C PHE A 300 9.45 34.22 -1.67
N PHE A 301 8.33 34.31 -0.97
CA PHE A 301 7.92 35.48 -0.22
C PHE A 301 8.23 35.22 1.24
N VAL A 302 9.20 35.93 1.79
CA VAL A 302 9.76 35.64 3.11
C VAL A 302 9.59 36.86 4.01
N GLN A 303 8.96 36.65 5.15
CA GLN A 303 8.85 37.64 6.21
C GLN A 303 9.67 37.18 7.42
N TYR A 304 10.55 38.04 7.91
CA TYR A 304 11.39 37.77 9.06
C TYR A 304 11.07 38.76 10.19
N ALA A 305 10.70 38.25 11.36
CA ALA A 305 10.25 39.07 12.49
C ALA A 305 9.18 40.11 12.06
N ASN A 306 9.40 41.39 12.37
CA ASN A 306 8.49 42.49 12.02
C ASN A 306 8.90 43.21 10.72
N ASN A 307 9.86 42.68 9.97
CA ASN A 307 10.29 43.29 8.70
C ASN A 307 9.21 43.12 7.63
N PRO A 308 9.16 44.01 6.63
CA PRO A 308 8.32 43.82 5.46
C PRO A 308 8.69 42.53 4.71
N GLU A 309 7.69 41.92 4.08
CA GLU A 309 7.88 40.72 3.26
C GLU A 309 8.85 41.00 2.10
N GLN A 310 9.81 40.10 1.91
CA GLN A 310 10.82 40.16 0.85
C GLN A 310 10.54 39.06 -0.19
N ARG A 311 10.54 39.44 -1.48
CA ARG A 311 10.56 38.47 -2.58
C ARG A 311 12.00 38.06 -2.88
N LEU A 312 12.27 36.77 -2.81
CA LEU A 312 13.56 36.14 -3.12
C LEU A 312 13.39 35.17 -4.28
N GLU A 313 14.21 35.31 -5.32
CA GLU A 313 14.19 34.41 -6.47
C GLU A 313 15.44 33.55 -6.49
N ALA A 314 15.26 32.28 -6.85
CA ALA A 314 16.35 31.32 -6.87
C ALA A 314 16.17 30.30 -8.00
N THR A 315 17.27 29.86 -8.59
CA THR A 315 17.27 28.63 -9.39
C THR A 315 17.81 27.51 -8.51
N ILE A 316 16.94 26.54 -8.23
CA ILE A 316 17.25 25.34 -7.45
C ILE A 316 17.75 24.27 -8.41
N LEU A 317 18.92 23.72 -8.10
CA LEU A 317 19.55 22.67 -8.90
C LEU A 317 19.49 21.35 -8.14
N THR A 318 19.32 20.25 -8.88
CA THR A 318 19.40 18.87 -8.38
C THR A 318 20.68 18.67 -7.58
N GLY A 319 20.58 18.13 -6.36
CA GLY A 319 21.74 17.80 -5.55
C GLY A 319 22.63 19.00 -5.24
N ARG A 320 22.04 20.19 -5.07
CA ARG A 320 22.76 21.39 -4.59
C ARG A 320 21.98 22.10 -3.50
N ARG A 321 22.73 22.77 -2.63
CA ARG A 321 22.20 23.71 -1.65
C ARG A 321 22.27 25.12 -2.19
N THR A 322 21.15 25.82 -2.15
CA THR A 322 21.03 27.24 -2.48
C THR A 322 20.79 28.02 -1.19
N GLU A 323 21.69 28.95 -0.88
CA GLU A 323 21.55 29.82 0.28
C GLU A 323 20.89 31.14 -0.11
N LEU A 324 19.83 31.52 0.60
CA LEU A 324 19.10 32.75 0.39
C LEU A 324 19.19 33.63 1.62
N THR A 325 19.54 34.88 1.43
CA THR A 325 19.67 35.84 2.53
C THR A 325 18.41 36.65 2.71
N VAL A 326 17.83 36.57 3.91
CA VAL A 326 16.68 37.34 4.37
C VAL A 326 17.18 38.55 5.17
N ARG A 327 16.54 39.69 4.98
CA ARG A 327 16.90 40.96 5.65
C ARG A 327 15.86 41.42 6.66
#